data_AF-A0A920K500-F1
#
_entry.id   AF-A0A920K500-F1
#
_cell.length_a   1.000
_cell.length_b   1.000
_cell.length_c   1.000
_cell.angle_alpha   90.00
_cell.angle_beta   90.00
_cell.angle_gamma   90.00
#
_symmetry.space_group_name_H-M   'P 1'
#
loop_
_entity.id
_entity.type
_entity.pdbx_description
1 polymer ?
#
loop_
_entity_poly.entity_id
_entity_poly.type
_entity_poly.pdbx_seq_one_letter_code
_entity_poly.pdbx_strand_id
1 'polypeptide(L)'
;MGQLYLSIPNFGYWTHVLDLLLGRMPVNDRLPFQWFNTPNLHFATIKDFEDLLHKLNFKRMKAFYLKESKTNSIKKIIFLPSLRCTTAIYQFSKSN
;
A
#
# COMPACT_ATOMS: atom_id res chain seq x y z
N MET A 1 5.16 20.63 17.20
CA MET A 1 4.04 20.13 16.36
C MET A 1 4.33 18.67 16.00
N GLY A 2 3.44 17.74 16.32
CA GLY A 2 3.65 16.31 16.04
C GLY A 2 3.38 15.97 14.56
N GLN A 3 4.22 15.12 13.98
CA GLN A 3 4.01 14.54 12.64
C GLN A 3 3.75 13.05 12.80
N LEU A 4 2.75 12.52 12.11
CA LEU A 4 2.44 11.09 12.09
C LEU A 4 2.71 10.56 10.69
N TYR A 5 3.45 9.46 10.60
CA TYR A 5 3.70 8.73 9.36
C TYR A 5 3.04 7.36 9.45
N LEU A 6 2.31 6.99 8.42
CA LEU A 6 1.66 5.69 8.29
C LEU A 6 2.09 5.05 6.98
N SER A 7 2.59 3.82 7.04
CA SER A 7 2.89 3.00 5.87
C SER A 7 1.82 1.95 5.66
N ILE A 8 1.49 1.69 4.40
CA ILE A 8 0.53 0.68 3.99
C ILE A 8 1.14 -0.11 2.81
N PRO A 9 1.11 -1.45 2.84
CA PRO A 9 1.44 -2.25 1.67
C PRO A 9 0.35 -2.11 0.61
N ASN A 10 0.75 -1.96 -0.66
CA ASN A 10 -0.20 -1.84 -1.76
C ASN A 10 -0.54 -3.23 -2.32
N PHE A 11 -1.73 -3.74 -1.99
CA PHE A 11 -2.21 -4.99 -2.57
C PHE A 11 -2.45 -4.89 -4.09
N GLY A 12 -2.68 -3.68 -4.63
CA GLY A 12 -2.87 -3.44 -6.06
C GLY A 12 -1.60 -3.50 -6.92
N TYR A 13 -0.45 -3.89 -6.36
CA TYR A 13 0.78 -4.03 -7.12
C TYR A 13 0.62 -5.04 -8.27
N TRP A 14 1.15 -4.72 -9.44
CA TRP A 14 0.83 -5.41 -10.69
C TRP A 14 1.03 -6.93 -10.65
N THR A 15 2.00 -7.45 -9.89
CA THR A 15 2.19 -8.91 -9.77
C THR A 15 1.00 -9.57 -9.07
N HIS A 16 0.43 -8.95 -8.03
CA HIS A 16 -0.77 -9.45 -7.37
C HIS A 16 -1.97 -9.41 -8.31
N VAL A 17 -2.10 -8.33 -9.08
CA VAL A 17 -3.18 -8.21 -10.08
C VAL A 17 -3.07 -9.31 -11.13
N LEU A 18 -1.86 -9.63 -11.59
CA LEU A 18 -1.64 -10.75 -12.51
C LEU A 18 -2.02 -12.09 -11.88
N ASP A 19 -1.63 -12.37 -10.64
CA ASP A 19 -2.00 -13.61 -9.95
C ASP A 19 -3.52 -13.77 -9.87
N LEU A 20 -4.23 -12.68 -9.54
CA LEU A 20 -5.69 -12.64 -9.50
C LEU A 20 -6.33 -12.86 -10.87
N LEU A 21 -5.77 -12.26 -11.93
CA LEU A 21 -6.23 -12.49 -13.31
C LEU A 21 -6.00 -13.94 -13.76
N LEU A 22 -4.98 -14.61 -13.21
CA LEU A 22 -4.74 -16.04 -13.39
C LEU A 22 -5.60 -16.93 -12.47
N GLY A 23 -6.53 -16.34 -11.69
CA GLY A 23 -7.45 -17.06 -10.81
C GLY A 23 -6.81 -17.57 -9.52
N ARG A 24 -5.70 -16.98 -9.08
CA ARG A 24 -4.97 -17.40 -7.87
C ARG A 24 -4.79 -16.24 -6.89
N MET A 25 -4.79 -16.58 -5.60
CA MET A 25 -4.41 -15.60 -4.58
C MET A 25 -2.90 -15.35 -4.62
N PRO A 26 -2.45 -14.09 -4.54
CA PRO A 26 -1.03 -13.78 -4.50
C PRO A 26 -0.38 -14.37 -3.25
N VAL A 27 0.73 -15.10 -3.44
CA VAL A 27 1.61 -15.56 -2.36
C VAL A 27 3.03 -15.14 -2.70
N ASN A 28 3.67 -14.38 -1.83
CA ASN A 28 5.03 -13.89 -2.05
C ASN A 28 5.73 -13.53 -0.73
N ASP A 29 6.97 -13.05 -0.82
CA ASP A 29 7.79 -12.69 0.36
C ASP A 29 7.10 -11.68 1.31
N ARG A 30 6.19 -10.83 0.80
CA ARG A 30 5.42 -9.84 1.58
C ARG A 30 4.04 -10.35 2.02
N LEU A 31 3.54 -11.40 1.37
CA LEU A 31 2.28 -12.09 1.64
C LEU A 31 2.56 -13.60 1.71
N PRO A 32 3.31 -14.07 2.73
CA PRO A 32 3.83 -15.44 2.76
C PRO A 32 2.77 -16.46 3.16
N PHE A 33 1.62 -16.00 3.65
CA PHE A 33 0.55 -16.85 4.15
C PHE A 33 -0.36 -17.31 3.01
N GLN A 34 -0.81 -18.56 3.11
CA GLN A 34 -1.88 -19.07 2.27
C GLN A 34 -3.17 -18.32 2.57
N TRP A 35 -4.03 -18.15 1.56
CA TRP A 35 -5.26 -17.36 1.68
C TRP A 35 -6.19 -17.83 2.82
N PHE A 36 -6.16 -19.12 3.17
CA PHE A 36 -6.96 -19.74 4.22
C PHE A 36 -6.30 -19.72 5.62
N ASN A 37 -5.07 -19.22 5.74
CA ASN A 37 -4.29 -19.27 6.99
C ASN A 37 -3.59 -17.93 7.30
N THR A 38 -4.20 -16.81 6.90
CA THR A 38 -3.63 -15.48 7.12
C THR A 38 -4.09 -14.92 8.47
N PRO A 39 -3.20 -14.67 9.45
CA PRO A 39 -3.60 -14.04 10.71
C PRO A 39 -3.84 -12.53 10.49
N ASN A 40 -5.07 -12.06 10.70
CA ASN A 40 -5.48 -10.65 10.81
C ASN A 40 -4.91 -9.68 9.75
N LEU A 41 -4.89 -10.08 8.48
CA LEU A 41 -4.39 -9.25 7.40
C LEU A 41 -5.55 -8.67 6.58
N HIS A 42 -5.67 -7.34 6.57
CA HIS A 42 -6.63 -6.64 5.71
C HIS A 42 -5.91 -6.18 4.44
N PHE A 43 -6.24 -6.80 3.32
CA PHE A 43 -5.75 -6.36 2.01
C PHE A 43 -6.40 -5.03 1.63
N ALA A 44 -5.58 -4.05 1.27
CA ALA A 44 -6.04 -2.76 0.78
C ALA A 44 -5.19 -2.32 -0.42
N THR A 45 -5.83 -1.75 -1.43
CA THR A 45 -5.12 -0.96 -2.44
C THR A 45 -4.90 0.46 -1.93
N ILE A 46 -4.02 1.20 -2.59
CA ILE A 46 -3.87 2.65 -2.35
C ILE A 46 -5.23 3.35 -2.39
N LYS A 47 -6.06 2.99 -3.38
CA LYS A 47 -7.34 3.65 -3.60
C LYS A 47 -8.34 3.36 -2.48
N ASP A 48 -8.43 2.10 -2.04
CA ASP A 48 -9.30 1.72 -0.91
C ASP A 48 -8.92 2.49 0.36
N PHE A 49 -7.61 2.65 0.58
CA PHE A 49 -7.11 3.37 1.74
C PHE A 49 -7.34 4.87 1.65
N GLU A 50 -7.13 5.48 0.48
CA GLU A 50 -7.44 6.90 0.26
C GLU A 50 -8.94 7.17 0.41
N ASP A 51 -9.80 6.30 -0.12
CA ASP A 51 -11.24 6.38 0.06
C ASP A 51 -11.63 6.28 1.55
N LEU A 52 -10.95 5.42 2.33
CA LEU A 52 -11.12 5.37 3.78
C LEU A 52 -10.69 6.67 4.46
N LEU A 53 -9.53 7.22 4.11
CA LEU A 53 -9.06 8.49 4.67
C LEU A 53 -10.01 9.66 4.34
N HIS A 54 -10.56 9.66 3.13
CA HIS A 54 -11.60 10.60 2.71
C HIS A 54 -12.87 10.47 3.57
N LYS A 55 -13.34 9.25 3.81
CA LYS A 55 -14.49 8.98 4.71
C LYS A 55 -14.22 9.42 6.15
N LEU A 56 -12.98 9.32 6.61
CA LEU A 56 -12.54 9.76 7.94
C LEU A 56 -12.22 11.26 8.01
N ASN A 57 -12.50 12.04 6.96
CA ASN A 57 -12.23 13.48 6.87
C ASN A 57 -10.76 13.90 7.02
N PHE A 58 -9.81 13.00 6.71
CA PHE A 58 -8.40 13.38 6.60
C PHE A 58 -8.17 14.13 5.27
N LYS A 59 -8.19 15.47 5.32
CA LYS A 59 -8.02 16.32 4.11
C LYS A 59 -6.60 16.85 3.90
N ARG A 60 -5.76 16.83 4.95
CA ARG A 60 -4.38 17.36 4.91
C ARG A 60 -3.38 16.23 5.11
N MET A 61 -3.03 15.56 4.02
CA MET A 61 -1.99 14.54 4.01
C MET A 61 -1.07 14.71 2.80
N LYS A 62 0.17 14.23 2.94
CA LYS A 62 1.07 14.04 1.80
C LYS A 62 1.29 12.55 1.60
N ALA A 63 1.10 12.07 0.38
CA ALA A 63 1.34 10.68 0.00
C ALA A 63 2.68 10.54 -0.73
N PHE A 64 3.43 9.49 -0.40
CA PHE A 64 4.67 9.10 -1.05
C PHE A 64 4.57 7.64 -1.47
N TYR A 65 4.73 7.38 -2.76
CA TYR A 65 4.63 6.02 -3.32
C TYR A 65 6.03 5.47 -3.59
N LEU A 66 6.32 4.32 -2.99
CA LEU A 66 7.64 3.70 -3.02
C LEU A 66 7.56 2.29 -3.59
N LYS A 67 8.60 1.94 -4.34
CA LYS A 67 8.89 0.57 -4.73
C LYS A 67 10.17 0.13 -4.03
N GLU A 68 10.04 -0.89 -3.21
CA GLU A 68 11.15 -1.53 -2.51
C GLU A 68 11.63 -2.76 -3.30
N SER A 69 12.92 -2.78 -3.62
CA SER A 69 13.61 -3.91 -4.26
C SER A 69 14.12 -4.92 -3.21
N LYS A 70 14.37 -6.17 -3.64
CA LYS A 70 15.04 -7.20 -2.83
C LYS A 70 16.46 -6.80 -2.40
N THR A 71 17.08 -5.84 -3.10
CA THR A 71 18.42 -5.29 -2.81
C THR A 71 18.39 -4.10 -1.84
N ASN A 72 17.34 -3.96 -1.03
CA ASN A 72 17.08 -2.80 -0.15
C ASN A 72 17.07 -1.43 -0.86
N SER A 73 17.00 -1.41 -2.19
CA SER A 73 16.91 -0.17 -2.95
C SER A 73 15.46 0.34 -2.96
N ILE A 74 15.28 1.60 -2.56
CA ILE A 74 13.97 2.27 -2.55
C ILE A 74 13.90 3.22 -3.74
N LYS A 75 12.87 3.06 -4.58
CA LYS A 75 12.60 3.93 -5.72
C LYS A 75 11.27 4.64 -5.53
N LYS A 76 11.26 5.97 -5.66
CA LYS A 76 10.03 6.75 -5.71
C LYS A 76 9.28 6.48 -7.02
N ILE A 77 7.99 6.22 -6.92
CA ILE A 77 7.08 6.01 -8.06
C ILE A 77 6.19 7.24 -8.20
N ILE A 78 6.18 7.82 -9.40
CA ILE A 78 5.33 8.97 -9.75
C ILE A 78 4.30 8.62 -10.83
N PHE A 79 4.58 7.60 -11.64
CA PHE A 79 3.71 7.15 -12.73
C PHE A 79 2.99 5.86 -12.32
N LEU A 80 1.68 5.80 -12.53
CA LEU A 80 0.79 4.68 -12.17
C LEU A 80 1.09 4.09 -10.78
N PRO A 81 1.04 4.90 -9.70
CA PRO A 81 1.42 4.46 -8.36
C PRO A 81 0.60 3.26 -7.90
N SER A 82 -0.70 3.23 -8.18
CA SER A 82 -1.61 2.14 -7.82
C SER A 82 -1.15 0.76 -8.31
N LEU A 83 -0.47 0.68 -9.46
CA LEU A 83 0.02 -0.58 -10.03
C LEU A 83 1.52 -0.82 -9.77
N ARG A 84 2.31 0.25 -9.61
CA ARG A 84 3.79 0.18 -9.65
C ARG A 84 4.47 0.34 -8.31
N CYS A 85 3.80 0.87 -7.28
CA CYS A 85 4.37 0.96 -5.95
C CYS A 85 4.07 -0.30 -5.14
N THR A 86 5.00 -0.67 -4.25
CA THR A 86 4.82 -1.76 -3.30
C THR A 86 4.28 -1.25 -1.96
N THR A 87 4.65 -0.03 -1.59
CA THR A 87 4.34 0.59 -0.30
C THR A 87 3.99 2.05 -0.50
N ALA A 88 2.92 2.51 0.14
CA ALA A 88 2.56 3.92 0.21
C ALA A 88 2.81 4.44 1.63
N ILE A 89 3.35 5.65 1.74
CA ILE A 89 3.59 6.35 3.01
C ILE A 89 2.76 7.62 3.03
N TYR A 90 1.96 7.79 4.07
CA TYR A 90 1.13 8.96 4.30
C TYR A 90 1.69 9.74 5.48
N GLN A 91 1.94 11.03 5.25
CA GLN A 91 2.34 11.98 6.28
C GLN A 91 1.13 12.83 6.67
N PHE A 92 0.77 12.76 7.95
CA PHE A 92 -0.28 13.58 8.56
C PHE A 92 0.36 14.68 9.40
N SER A 93 -0.10 15.92 9.20
CA SER A 93 0.26 17.06 10.04
C SER A 93 -0.88 17.33 11.02
N LYS A 94 -0.58 17.43 12.32
CA LYS A 94 -1.57 17.86 13.31
C LYS A 94 -1.94 19.32 13.04
N SER A 95 -3.22 19.59 12.79
CA SER A 95 -3.73 20.96 12.90
C SER A 95 -3.77 21.29 14.39
N ASN A 96 -3.13 22.40 14.78
CA ASN A 96 -3.54 23.09 16.00
C ASN A 96 -5.03 23.44 15.92
#